data_AF-B3G209-F1
#
_entry.id   AF-B3G209-F1
#
_cell.length_a   1.000
_cell.length_b   1.000
_cell.length_c   1.000
_cell.angle_alpha   90.00
_cell.angle_beta   90.00
_cell.angle_gamma   90.00
#
_symmetry.space_group_name_H-M   'P 1'
#
loop_
_entity.id
_entity.type
_entity.pdbx_description
1 polymer ?
#
loop_
_entity_poly.entity_id
_entity_poly.type
_entity_poly.pdbx_seq_one_letter_code
_entity_poly.pdbx_strand_id
1 'polypeptide(L)' 'MLIMDRKTARLCLRITPHDKKIITAKARGLHLSVADWLVRAALDREIIPPIPVWDAESINHLSRI' A
#
# COMPACT_ATOMS: atom_id res chain seq x y z
N MET A 1 9.54 33.53 -2.38
CA MET A 1 9.04 32.53 -3.36
C MET A 1 9.89 31.27 -3.19
N LEU A 2 9.42 30.31 -2.40
CA LEU A 2 10.16 29.07 -2.14
C LEU A 2 10.03 28.16 -3.36
N ILE A 3 11.13 27.97 -4.08
CA ILE A 3 11.24 26.93 -5.11
C ILE A 3 11.27 25.60 -4.36
N MET A 4 10.09 25.02 -4.11
CA MET A 4 10.02 23.65 -3.61
C MET A 4 10.48 22.73 -4.74
N ASP A 5 11.70 22.25 -4.63
CA ASP A 5 12.22 21.13 -5.42
C ASP A 5 11.25 19.95 -5.22
N ARG A 6 10.38 19.71 -6.21
CA ARG A 6 9.39 18.62 -6.17
C ARG A 6 10.15 17.30 -6.27
N LYS A 7 10.65 16.82 -5.14
CA LYS A 7 11.23 15.48 -5.02
C LYS A 7 10.12 14.48 -5.32
N THR A 8 10.14 13.93 -6.53
CA THR A 8 9.15 12.96 -6.98
C THR A 8 9.60 11.59 -6.47
N ALA A 9 8.99 11.10 -5.40
CA ALA A 9 9.27 9.75 -4.91
C ALA A 9 8.76 8.72 -5.93
N ARG A 10 9.65 7.85 -6.40
CA ARG A 10 9.28 6.75 -7.29
C ARG A 10 9.01 5.49 -6.47
N LEU A 11 7.79 4.98 -6.56
CA LEU A 11 7.40 3.70 -5.96
C LEU A 11 7.46 2.59 -7.02
N CYS A 12 8.18 1.52 -6.74
CA CYS A 12 8.24 0.32 -7.58
C CYS A 12 7.61 -0.85 -6.81
N LEU A 13 6.58 -1.48 -7.39
CA LEU A 13 5.88 -2.61 -6.78
C LEU A 13 6.15 -3.89 -7.55
N ARG A 14 6.41 -4.98 -6.82
CA ARG A 14 6.36 -6.34 -7.38
C ARG A 14 4.98 -6.91 -7.11
N ILE A 15 4.27 -7.26 -8.18
CA ILE A 15 2.91 -7.80 -8.11
C ILE A 15 2.82 -9.07 -8.93
N THR A 16 1.89 -9.95 -8.57
CA THR A 16 1.69 -11.19 -9.33
C THR A 16 1.07 -10.88 -10.70
N PRO A 17 1.20 -11.78 -11.69
CA PRO A 17 0.52 -11.63 -12.97
C PRO A 17 -1.01 -11.54 -12.84
N HIS A 18 -1.57 -12.21 -11.82
CA HIS A 18 -3.00 -12.17 -11.52
C HIS A 18 -3.43 -10.78 -11.04
N ASP A 19 -2.72 -10.22 -10.06
CA ASP A 19 -2.99 -8.87 -9.55
C ASP A 19 -2.86 -7.81 -10.64
N LYS A 20 -1.85 -7.94 -11.50
CA LYS A 20 -1.65 -7.02 -12.64
C LYS A 20 -2.86 -6.97 -13.56
N LYS A 21 -3.50 -8.11 -13.84
CA LYS A 21 -4.73 -8.17 -14.67
C LYS A 21 -5.88 -7.44 -13.98
N ILE A 22 -6.09 -7.70 -12.69
CA ILE A 22 -7.17 -7.07 -11.90
C ILE A 22 -6.97 -5.55 -11.84
N ILE A 23 -5.77 -5.09 -11.48
CA ILE A 23 -5.43 -3.67 -11.37
C ILE A 23 -5.64 -2.97 -12.72
N THR A 24 -5.18 -3.57 -13.81
CA THR A 24 -5.33 -2.99 -15.16
C THR A 24 -6.79 -2.87 -15.58
N ALA A 25 -7.61 -3.90 -15.29
CA ALA A 25 -9.04 -3.87 -15.58
C ALA A 25 -9.76 -2.78 -14.78
N LYS A 26 -9.44 -2.64 -13.48
CA LYS A 26 -10.03 -1.59 -12.61
C LYS A 26 -9.64 -0.18 -13.06
N ALA A 27 -8.36 0.04 -13.39
CA ALA A 27 -7.89 1.32 -13.92
C ALA A 27 -8.60 1.68 -15.23
N ARG A 28 -8.73 0.71 -16.15
CA ARG A 28 -9.43 0.89 -17.42
C ARG A 28 -10.92 1.23 -17.23
N GLY A 29 -11.61 0.55 -16.31
CA GLY A 29 -13.02 0.81 -16.02
C GLY A 29 -13.30 2.21 -15.48
N LEU A 30 -12.28 2.89 -14.95
CA LEU A 30 -12.35 4.26 -14.44
C LEU A 30 -11.69 5.28 -15.37
N HIS A 31 -11.24 4.87 -16.57
CA HIS A 31 -10.48 5.71 -17.51
C HIS A 31 -9.22 6.35 -16.88
N LEU A 32 -8.57 5.65 -15.95
CA LEU A 32 -7.35 6.10 -15.27
C LEU A 32 -6.11 5.37 -15.78
N SER A 33 -4.95 6.00 -15.63
CA SER A 33 -3.68 5.28 -15.70
C SER A 33 -3.57 4.30 -14.52
N VAL A 34 -2.78 3.24 -14.68
CA VAL A 34 -2.53 2.28 -13.57
C VAL A 34 -1.89 2.98 -12.37
N ALA A 35 -1.00 3.96 -12.61
CA ALA A 35 -0.35 4.72 -11.56
C ALA A 35 -1.36 5.58 -10.78
N ASP A 36 -2.22 6.33 -11.48
CA ASP A 36 -3.24 7.16 -10.84
C ASP A 36 -4.23 6.32 -10.06
N TRP A 37 -4.64 5.19 -10.63
CA TRP A 37 -5.53 4.27 -9.93
C TRP A 37 -4.90 3.74 -8.64
N LEU A 38 -3.61 3.35 -8.67
CA LEU A 38 -2.89 2.87 -7.48
C LEU A 38 -2.76 3.94 -6.41
N VAL A 39 -2.44 5.19 -6.78
CA VAL A 39 -2.32 6.29 -5.82
C VAL A 39 -3.67 6.57 -5.16
N ARG A 40 -4.75 6.69 -5.95
CA ARG A 40 -6.10 6.91 -5.40
C ARG A 40 -6.54 5.76 -4.50
N ALA A 41 -6.38 4.52 -4.96
CA ALA A 41 -6.74 3.35 -4.18
C ALA A 41 -5.94 3.23 -2.87
N ALA A 42 -4.68 3.69 -2.85
CA ALA A 42 -3.86 3.71 -1.64
C ALA A 42 -4.27 4.84 -0.67
N LEU A 43 -4.69 6.00 -1.18
CA LEU A 43 -5.14 7.13 -0.38
C LEU A 43 -6.54 6.91 0.21
N ASP A 44 -7.45 6.30 -0.55
CA ASP A 44 -8.82 6.02 -0.13
C ASP A 44 -8.90 4.87 0.89
N ARG A 45 -7.88 4.02 0.95
CA ARG A 45 -7.87 2.87 1.83
C ARG A 45 -7.56 3.32 3.26
N GLU A 46 -8.54 3.19 4.15
CA GLU A 46 -8.26 3.19 5.58
C GLU A 46 -7.23 2.10 5.89
N ILE A 47 -6.08 2.53 6.41
CA ILE A 47 -5.04 1.63 6.89
C ILE A 47 -5.53 1.10 8.23
N ILE A 48 -6.26 -0.01 8.20
CA ILE A 48 -6.54 -0.77 9.41
C ILE A 48 -5.22 -1.45 9.78
N PRO A 49 -4.57 -1.04 10.89
CA PRO A 49 -3.37 -1.72 11.32
C PRO A 49 -3.71 -3.19 11.57
N PRO A 50 -2.82 -4.14 11.22
CA PRO A 50 -3.05 -5.53 11.57
C PRO A 50 -3.31 -5.62 13.08
N ILE A 51 -4.36 -6.34 13.47
CA ILE A 51 -4.62 -6.63 14.88
C ILE A 51 -3.34 -7.29 15.40
N PRO A 52 -2.66 -6.73 16.42
CA PRO A 52 -1.48 -7.35 16.97
C PRO A 52 -1.90 -8.72 17.51
N VAL A 53 -1.53 -9.78 16.79
CA VAL A 53 -1.78 -11.18 17.17
C VAL A 53 -0.92 -11.58 18.37
N TRP A 54 0.01 -10.71 18.76
CA TRP A 54 0.90 -10.89 19.88
C TRP A 54 0.29 -10.11 21.04
N ASP A 55 -0.52 -10.80 21.83
CA ASP A 55 -0.94 -10.29 23.12
C ASP A 55 0.28 -10.13 24.05
N ALA A 56 0.15 -9.30 25.07
CA ALA A 56 1.23 -9.07 26.04
C ALA A 56 1.69 -10.39 26.71
N GLU A 57 0.82 -11.40 26.74
CA GLU A 57 1.11 -12.74 27.26
C GLU A 57 2.05 -13.53 26.34
N SER A 58 1.84 -13.49 25.01
CA SER A 58 2.74 -14.10 24.02
C SER A 58 4.13 -13.47 24.02
N ILE A 59 4.23 -12.15 24.24
CA ILE A 59 5.51 -11.45 24.36
C ILE A 59 6.25 -11.88 25.64
N ASN A 60 5.52 -12.05 26.75
CA ASN A 60 6.10 -12.42 28.04
C ASN A 60 6.66 -13.87 28.03
N HIS A 61 6.06 -14.78 27.27
CA HIS A 61 6.57 -16.13 27.08
C HIS A 61 7.94 -16.17 26.37
N LEU A 62 8.18 -15.25 25.43
CA LEU A 62 9.47 -15.16 24.73
C LEU A 62 10.57 -14.52 25.58
N SER A 63 10.23 -13.59 26.48
CA SER A 63 11.21 -12.99 27.41
C SER A 63 11.69 -13.93 28.53
N ARG A 64 11.10 -15.13 28.63
CA ARG A 64 11.46 -16.16 29.62
C ARG A 64 12.37 -17.27 29.06
N ILE A 65 12.75 -17.20 27.79
CA ILE A 65 13.73 -18.08 27.13
C ILE A 65 15.05 -17.32 27.04
#